data_AF-A0A956UPA5-F1
#
_entry.id   AF-A0A956UPA5-F1
#
_cell.length_a   1.000
_cell.length_b   1.000
_cell.length_c   1.000
_cell.angle_alpha   90.00
_cell.angle_beta   90.00
_cell.angle_gamma   90.00
#
_symmetry.space_group_name_H-M   'P 1'
#
loop_
_entity.id
_entity.type
_entity.pdbx_description
1 polymer ?
#
loop_
_entity_poly.entity_id
_entity_poly.type
_entity_poly.pdbx_seq_one_letter_code
_entity_poly.pdbx_strand_id
1 'polypeptide(L)'
;ERATEETWRTEHLSLRVGLKVVDSLEEAVDHIETYGSHHSDAIVTEDYSAATYFVDHVDSSAVYVNASTQFTDGAQFGLGAEVGISTQKMHARGPMGLVELTSYKWIAMGTGQVRPL
;
A
#
# COMPACT_ATOMS: atom_id res chain seq x y z
N GLU A 1 24.81 13.11 7.56
CA GLU A 1 25.79 12.11 7.09
C GLU A 1 25.42 11.66 5.67
N ARG A 2 26.28 10.92 4.97
CA ARG A 2 25.90 10.35 3.68
C ARG A 2 25.01 9.14 3.92
N ALA A 3 23.91 9.06 3.19
CA ALA A 3 23.07 7.86 3.20
C ALA A 3 23.85 6.67 2.63
N THR A 4 23.62 5.51 3.21
CA THR A 4 24.21 4.22 2.83
C THR A 4 23.12 3.27 2.35
N GLU A 5 23.49 2.11 1.82
CA GLU A 5 22.54 1.04 1.47
C GLU A 5 21.62 0.67 2.65
N GLU A 6 22.16 0.67 3.87
CA GLU A 6 21.40 0.40 5.09
C GLU A 6 20.39 1.51 5.41
N THR A 7 20.73 2.77 5.12
CA THR A 7 19.81 3.91 5.32
C THR A 7 18.50 3.68 4.55
N TRP A 8 18.59 3.19 3.31
CA TRP A 8 17.42 2.99 2.46
C TRP A 8 16.51 1.86 2.92
N ARG A 9 17.03 0.88 3.67
CA ARG A 9 16.26 -0.26 4.20
C ARG A 9 15.77 -0.06 5.64
N THR A 10 16.11 1.07 6.26
CA THR A 10 15.86 1.31 7.68
C THR A 10 14.69 2.28 7.87
N GLU A 11 13.67 1.82 8.61
CA GLU A 11 12.66 2.73 9.16
C GLU A 11 13.18 3.39 10.44
N HIS A 12 13.31 4.71 10.44
CA HIS A 12 14.02 5.42 11.51
C HIS A 12 13.15 5.82 12.71
N LEU A 13 11.82 5.86 12.56
CA LEU A 13 10.84 6.27 13.59
C LEU A 13 11.31 7.48 14.43
N SER A 14 11.91 8.46 13.78
CA SER A 14 12.53 9.64 14.39
C SER A 14 12.59 10.78 13.39
N LEU A 15 13.08 11.96 13.81
CA LEU A 15 13.29 13.12 12.93
C LEU A 15 14.54 12.94 12.04
N ARG A 16 14.59 11.83 11.30
CA ARG A 16 15.61 11.49 10.31
C ARG A 16 14.94 11.17 8.99
N VAL A 17 15.52 11.66 7.89
CA VAL A 17 15.03 11.42 6.54
C VAL A 17 16.21 11.17 5.60
N GLY A 18 16.09 10.12 4.79
CA GLY A 18 16.99 9.86 3.67
C GLY A 18 16.55 10.67 2.45
N LEU A 19 17.48 11.35 1.78
CA LEU A 19 17.20 12.11 0.56
C LEU A 19 18.07 11.54 -0.57
N LYS A 20 17.42 10.97 -1.58
CA LYS A 20 18.06 10.52 -2.82
C LYS A 20 17.56 11.40 -3.97
N VAL A 21 18.49 11.91 -4.77
CA VAL A 21 18.17 12.53 -6.06
C VAL A 21 18.16 11.42 -7.11
N VAL A 22 17.14 11.40 -7.95
CA VAL A 22 16.96 10.44 -9.05
C VAL A 22 16.81 11.21 -10.35
N ASP A 23 17.21 10.58 -11.46
CA ASP A 23 17.24 11.22 -12.78
C ASP A 23 15.89 11.10 -13.53
N SER A 24 15.02 10.16 -13.14
CA SER A 24 13.72 9.95 -13.78
C SER A 24 12.65 9.38 -12.84
N LEU A 25 11.40 9.37 -13.33
CA LEU A 25 10.26 8.79 -12.62
C LEU A 25 10.42 7.27 -12.46
N GLU A 26 10.91 6.59 -13.49
CA GLU A 26 11.17 5.15 -13.48
C GLU A 26 12.20 4.80 -12.41
N GLU A 27 13.29 5.59 -12.29
CA GLU A 27 14.27 5.37 -11.22
C GLU A 27 13.67 5.60 -9.82
N ALA A 28 12.74 6.56 -9.69
CA ALA A 28 12.02 6.78 -8.44
C ALA A 28 11.18 5.55 -8.05
N VAL A 29 10.43 5.00 -9.00
CA VAL A 29 9.62 3.78 -8.82
C VAL A 29 10.51 2.59 -8.51
N ASP A 30 11.60 2.37 -9.25
CA ASP A 30 12.55 1.28 -8.99
C ASP A 30 13.16 1.38 -7.59
N HIS A 31 13.45 2.59 -7.12
CA HIS A 31 13.93 2.82 -5.76
C HIS A 31 12.88 2.44 -4.72
N ILE A 32 11.63 2.85 -4.90
CA ILE A 32 10.52 2.47 -4.00
C ILE A 32 10.34 0.96 -3.98
N GLU A 33 10.28 0.31 -5.14
CA GLU A 33 10.08 -1.14 -5.23
C GLU A 33 11.26 -1.96 -4.67
N THR A 34 12.48 -1.40 -4.67
CA THR A 34 13.67 -2.08 -4.13
C THR A 34 13.82 -1.95 -2.62
N TYR A 35 13.41 -0.80 -2.07
CA TYR A 35 13.74 -0.40 -0.69
C TYR A 35 12.53 -0.18 0.21
N GLY A 36 11.37 0.13 -0.38
CA GLY A 36 10.12 0.34 0.34
C GLY A 36 9.62 -0.93 1.03
N SER A 37 8.81 -0.74 2.08
CA SER A 37 8.14 -1.82 2.78
C SER A 37 6.77 -2.18 2.18
N HIS A 38 6.43 -1.58 1.04
CA HIS A 38 5.11 -1.65 0.39
C HIS A 38 3.96 -1.16 1.29
N HIS A 39 4.24 -0.22 2.19
CA HIS A 39 3.25 0.35 3.11
C HIS A 39 2.52 1.54 2.47
N SER A 40 3.19 2.69 2.36
CA SER A 40 2.59 3.93 1.84
C SER A 40 3.60 4.74 1.08
N ASP A 41 3.30 5.04 -0.18
CA ASP A 41 4.19 5.79 -1.05
C ASP A 41 3.41 6.87 -1.82
N ALA A 42 4.07 7.98 -2.12
CA ALA A 42 3.40 9.15 -2.67
C ALA A 42 4.25 9.83 -3.74
N ILE A 43 3.56 10.37 -4.75
CA ILE A 43 4.14 11.28 -5.74
C ILE A 43 3.52 12.68 -5.57
N VAL A 44 4.35 13.71 -5.73
CA VAL A 44 3.90 15.10 -5.85
C VAL A 44 4.20 15.56 -7.28
N THR A 45 3.16 15.78 -8.07
CA THR A 45 3.28 16.16 -9.48
C THR A 45 2.02 16.86 -9.99
N GLU A 46 2.19 17.76 -10.96
CA GLU A 46 1.08 18.33 -11.76
C GLU A 46 0.92 17.61 -13.11
N ASP A 47 1.86 16.74 -13.47
CA ASP A 47 1.82 15.95 -14.69
C ASP A 47 0.90 14.73 -14.50
N TYR A 48 -0.17 14.69 -15.28
CA TYR A 48 -1.16 13.62 -15.25
C TYR A 48 -0.57 12.25 -15.62
N SER A 49 0.28 12.20 -16.66
CA SER A 49 0.91 10.95 -17.10
C SER A 49 1.88 10.42 -16.07
N ALA A 50 2.63 11.30 -15.38
CA ALA A 50 3.50 10.91 -14.28
C ALA A 50 2.70 10.36 -13.09
N ALA A 51 1.59 11.01 -12.73
CA ALA A 51 0.71 10.55 -11.66
C ALA A 51 0.13 9.16 -11.95
N THR A 52 -0.41 8.95 -13.17
CA THR A 52 -0.95 7.65 -13.58
C THR A 52 0.13 6.58 -13.61
N TYR A 53 1.30 6.87 -14.19
CA TYR A 53 2.42 5.92 -14.21
C TYR A 53 2.82 5.47 -12.81
N PHE A 54 2.97 6.42 -11.87
CA PHE A 54 3.33 6.11 -10.49
C PHE A 54 2.29 5.22 -9.79
N VAL A 55 1.00 5.54 -9.94
CA VAL A 55 -0.10 4.74 -9.37
C VAL A 55 -0.12 3.32 -9.92
N ASP A 56 0.17 3.14 -11.22
CA ASP A 56 0.14 1.83 -11.86
C ASP A 56 1.36 0.96 -11.55
N HIS A 57 2.51 1.55 -11.19
CA HIS A 57 3.78 0.84 -11.07
C HIS A 57 4.32 0.72 -9.64
N VAL A 58 3.81 1.51 -8.68
CA VAL A 58 4.17 1.37 -7.27
C VAL A 58 3.20 0.40 -6.58
N ASP A 59 3.73 -0.71 -6.06
CA ASP A 59 2.96 -1.79 -5.46
C ASP A 59 2.94 -1.68 -3.93
N SER A 60 2.38 -0.60 -3.41
CA SER A 60 2.21 -0.36 -1.97
C SER A 60 0.77 -0.54 -1.51
N SER A 61 0.56 -0.71 -0.21
CA SER A 61 -0.79 -0.88 0.35
C SER A 61 -1.68 0.35 0.15
N ALA A 62 -1.07 1.54 0.11
CA ALA A 62 -1.69 2.79 -0.29
C ALA A 62 -0.73 3.62 -1.14
N VAL A 63 -1.21 4.13 -2.27
CA VAL A 63 -0.44 4.98 -3.20
C VAL A 63 -1.14 6.32 -3.35
N TYR A 64 -0.41 7.41 -3.17
CA TYR A 64 -0.96 8.76 -3.14
C TYR A 64 -0.44 9.63 -4.27
N VAL A 65 -1.31 10.51 -4.77
CA VAL A 65 -0.94 11.63 -5.65
C VAL A 65 -1.30 12.92 -4.94
N ASN A 66 -0.30 13.78 -4.70
CA ASN A 66 -0.47 15.10 -4.06
C ASN A 66 -1.15 15.05 -2.68
N ALA A 67 -0.94 13.97 -1.92
CA ALA A 67 -1.45 13.79 -0.56
C ALA A 67 -0.38 13.19 0.36
N SER A 68 -0.49 13.47 1.65
CA SER A 68 0.44 12.97 2.66
C SER A 68 0.29 11.46 2.87
N THR A 69 1.40 10.75 3.05
CA THR A 69 1.39 9.32 3.40
C THR A 69 0.77 9.04 4.77
N GLN A 70 0.69 10.06 5.65
CA GLN A 70 0.03 9.97 6.96
C GLN A 70 -1.47 9.69 6.87
N PHE A 71 -2.10 9.82 5.71
CA PHE A 71 -3.50 9.45 5.54
C PHE A 71 -3.74 7.94 5.52
N THR A 72 -2.68 7.11 5.59
CA THR A 72 -2.82 5.64 5.68
C THR A 72 -3.25 5.25 7.07
N ASP A 73 -4.55 5.35 7.32
CA ASP A 73 -5.20 5.11 8.60
C ASP A 73 -6.68 4.80 8.34
N GLY A 74 -7.22 3.83 9.06
CA GLY A 74 -8.59 3.35 8.86
C GLY A 74 -9.65 4.42 9.11
N ALA A 75 -9.46 5.33 10.08
CA ALA A 75 -10.41 6.42 10.30
C ALA A 75 -10.34 7.45 9.17
N GLN A 76 -9.15 7.77 8.67
CA GLN A 76 -8.99 8.64 7.49
C GLN A 76 -9.58 8.04 6.22
N PHE A 77 -9.54 6.71 6.08
CA PHE A 77 -10.14 5.97 4.97
C PHE A 77 -11.65 5.71 5.13
N GLY A 78 -12.26 6.16 6.23
CA GLY A 78 -13.69 6.03 6.48
C GLY A 78 -14.12 4.64 6.98
N LEU A 79 -13.19 3.81 7.44
CA LEU A 79 -13.47 2.50 8.07
C LEU A 79 -13.93 2.64 9.53
N GLY A 80 -13.80 3.84 10.10
CA GLY A 80 -14.16 4.18 11.48
C GLY A 80 -13.12 3.74 12.51
N ALA A 81 -12.60 2.51 12.40
CA ALA A 81 -11.51 2.00 13.20
C ALA A 81 -10.66 1.00 12.38
N GLU A 82 -9.44 0.74 12.85
CA GLU A 82 -8.57 -0.30 12.32
C GLU A 82 -7.99 -1.19 13.43
N VAL A 83 -7.67 -2.44 13.08
CA VAL A 83 -6.83 -3.31 13.93
C VAL A 83 -5.34 -3.05 13.68
N GLY A 84 -5.01 -2.62 12.47
CA GLY A 84 -3.67 -2.28 12.02
C GLY A 84 -3.63 -2.22 10.50
N ILE A 85 -2.43 -2.06 9.94
CA ILE A 85 -2.20 -1.88 8.52
C ILE A 85 -1.42 -3.09 7.98
N SER A 86 -1.98 -3.76 6.98
CA SER A 86 -1.36 -4.92 6.34
C SER A 86 -0.62 -4.52 5.06
N THR A 87 0.66 -4.89 4.95
CA THR A 87 1.41 -4.79 3.70
C THR A 87 1.38 -6.09 2.89
N GLN A 88 0.71 -7.14 3.39
CA GLN A 88 0.60 -8.42 2.69
C GLN A 88 -0.37 -8.33 1.51
N LYS A 89 -0.10 -9.10 0.45
CA LYS A 89 -0.93 -9.10 -0.77
C LYS A 89 -2.21 -9.94 -0.65
N MET A 90 -2.25 -10.88 0.28
CA MET A 90 -3.35 -11.84 0.41
C MET A 90 -4.30 -11.45 1.55
N HIS A 91 -5.58 -11.78 1.39
CA HIS A 91 -6.68 -11.55 2.35
C HIS A 91 -7.06 -10.08 2.56
N ALA A 92 -6.19 -9.29 3.19
CA ALA A 92 -6.43 -7.88 3.52
C ALA A 92 -5.14 -7.08 3.34
N ARG A 93 -5.24 -5.90 2.73
CA ARG A 93 -4.11 -5.02 2.40
C ARG A 93 -4.50 -3.57 2.66
N GLY A 94 -3.61 -2.81 3.29
CA GLY A 94 -3.88 -1.47 3.82
C GLY A 94 -4.52 -1.53 5.22
N PRO A 95 -5.15 -0.43 5.66
CA PRO A 95 -5.91 -0.39 6.92
C PRO A 95 -6.97 -1.49 6.99
N MET A 96 -6.94 -2.30 8.06
CA MET A 96 -7.86 -3.43 8.25
C MET A 96 -8.99 -3.06 9.20
N GLY A 97 -10.19 -2.89 8.65
CA GLY A 97 -11.42 -2.63 9.38
C GLY A 97 -12.18 -3.91 9.75
N LEU A 98 -13.49 -3.79 9.99
CA LEU A 98 -14.31 -4.93 10.42
C LEU A 98 -14.44 -6.01 9.34
N VAL A 99 -14.54 -5.63 8.07
CA VAL A 99 -14.74 -6.56 6.94
C VAL A 99 -13.53 -7.47 6.78
N GLU A 100 -12.33 -6.93 6.97
CA GLU A 100 -11.06 -7.64 6.87
C GLU A 100 -10.89 -8.69 7.97
N LEU A 101 -11.69 -8.67 9.04
CA LEU A 101 -11.72 -9.69 10.09
C LEU A 101 -12.79 -10.77 9.85
N THR A 102 -13.47 -10.73 8.71
CA THR A 102 -14.48 -11.72 8.35
C THR A 102 -13.94 -12.75 7.38
N SER A 103 -14.64 -13.88 7.30
CA SER A 103 -14.48 -14.86 6.23
C SER A 103 -15.84 -15.12 5.61
N TYR A 104 -15.86 -15.71 4.43
CA TYR A 104 -17.09 -16.06 3.73
C TYR A 104 -17.30 -17.58 3.76
N LYS A 105 -18.56 -17.99 3.63
CA LYS A 105 -18.94 -19.38 3.44
C LYS A 105 -20.01 -19.49 2.38
N TRP A 106 -20.06 -20.62 1.71
CA TRP A 106 -21.14 -20.94 0.79
C TRP A 106 -22.31 -21.55 1.56
N ILE A 107 -23.51 -21.05 1.29
CA ILE A 107 -24.75 -21.60 1.83
C ILE A 107 -25.57 -22.13 0.65
N ALA A 108 -25.81 -23.43 0.63
CA ALA A 108 -26.65 -24.08 -0.37
C ALA A 108 -27.89 -24.66 0.33
N MET A 109 -29.07 -24.15 -0.01
CA MET A 109 -30.36 -24.66 0.49
C MET A 109 -31.00 -25.52 -0.57
N GLY A 110 -31.09 -26.82 -0.32
CA GLY A 110 -31.58 -27.80 -1.27
C GLY A 110 -33.01 -28.29 -0.97
N THR A 111 -33.61 -28.89 -2.00
CA THR A 111 -34.91 -29.59 -1.98
C THR A 111 -34.83 -30.97 -2.63
N GLY A 112 -33.61 -31.55 -2.75
CA GLY A 112 -33.38 -32.86 -3.36
C GLY A 112 -32.48 -32.84 -4.61
N GLN A 113 -31.67 -31.80 -4.79
CA GLN A 113 -30.71 -31.70 -5.89
C GLN A 113 -29.70 -32.86 -5.81
N VAL A 114 -29.53 -33.54 -6.94
CA VAL A 114 -28.50 -34.58 -7.13
C VAL A 114 -27.38 -34.02 -8.00
N ARG A 115 -26.14 -34.48 -7.77
CA ARG A 115 -25.00 -34.20 -8.65
C ARG A 115 -24.94 -35.31 -9.71
N PRO A 116 -25.14 -35.01 -11.01
CA PRO A 116 -24.97 -35.99 -12.07
C PRO A 116 -23.52 -36.49 -12.12
N LEU A 117 -23.36 -37.75 -12.53
CA LEU A 117 -22.07 -38.36 -12.84
C LEU A 117 -21.58 -37.94 -14.23
#